data_AF-A0AAW3DNU4-F1
#
_entry.id   AF-A0AAW3DNU4-F1
#
_cell.length_a   1.000
_cell.length_b   1.000
_cell.length_c   1.000
_cell.angle_alpha   90.00
_cell.angle_beta   90.00
_cell.angle_gamma   90.00
#
_symmetry.space_group_name_H-M   'P 1'
#
loop_
_entity.id
_entity.type
_entity.pdbx_description
1 polymer ?
#
loop_
_entity_poly.entity_id
_entity_poly.type
_entity_poly.pdbx_seq_one_letter_code
_entity_poly.pdbx_strand_id
1 'polypeptide(L)'
;DLGFTLRESLKPQKNYVLYCQSCGDIIVKDRKFRRVLPLPSENWSALVEEWCCHPNPFARSTLHPQHDDCFLGDTFFLLNSGNESHMPESPIVICKRCKTTLGETVSSDTIKYYVTEVIIQPSEGSFSATPRSHFLQSMVAQCLLELSSAKSTFRFTIKGDDGKIYILIWLLNSDTLLVESLGSFSSHSVFTLFGDIFMPSSGPVGTWDAVKVLYQPCIRSRNKE
;
A
#
# COMPACT_ATOMS: atom_id res chain seq x y z
N ASP A 1 14.33 4.68 -6.38
CA ASP A 1 13.27 4.64 -7.39
C ASP A 1 11.91 4.60 -6.74
N LEU A 2 11.23 5.74 -6.75
CA LEU A 2 9.82 5.87 -6.36
C LEU A 2 8.88 5.53 -7.54
N GLY A 3 9.40 4.83 -8.56
CA GLY A 3 8.79 4.67 -9.88
C GLY A 3 8.23 3.28 -10.18
N PHE A 4 7.89 2.48 -9.17
CA PHE A 4 7.20 1.20 -9.38
C PHE A 4 5.95 1.12 -8.51
N THR A 5 4.81 1.47 -9.11
CA THR A 5 3.51 1.23 -8.50
C THR A 5 3.33 -0.28 -8.31
N LEU A 6 2.63 -0.71 -7.25
CA LEU A 6 2.27 -2.14 -7.09
C LEU A 6 1.51 -2.62 -8.34
N ARG A 7 0.67 -1.75 -8.93
CA ARG A 7 -0.07 -1.98 -10.17
C ARG A 7 0.82 -2.25 -11.39
N GLU A 8 1.90 -1.52 -11.58
CA GLU A 8 2.83 -1.70 -12.71
C GLU A 8 3.80 -2.87 -12.49
N SER A 9 4.09 -3.19 -11.23
CA SER A 9 4.99 -4.29 -10.87
C SER A 9 4.37 -5.68 -11.10
N LEU A 10 3.06 -5.79 -10.95
CA LEU A 10 2.33 -7.04 -11.10
C LEU A 10 1.95 -7.29 -12.55
N LYS A 11 2.42 -8.42 -13.08
CA LYS A 11 2.20 -8.83 -14.48
C LYS A 11 1.44 -10.15 -14.51
N PRO A 12 0.50 -10.32 -15.46
CA PRO A 12 -0.19 -11.59 -15.64
C PRO A 12 0.79 -12.69 -16.06
N GLN A 13 0.40 -13.93 -15.81
CA GLN A 13 1.15 -15.16 -16.10
C GLN A 13 2.48 -15.30 -15.36
N LYS A 14 2.71 -14.50 -14.30
CA LYS A 14 3.87 -14.62 -13.42
C LYS A 14 3.49 -15.20 -12.06
N ASN A 15 4.48 -15.84 -11.43
CA ASN A 15 4.38 -16.37 -10.07
C ASN A 15 4.87 -15.34 -9.08
N TYR A 16 4.15 -15.24 -7.96
CA TYR A 16 4.43 -14.31 -6.88
C TYR A 16 4.41 -15.02 -5.52
N VAL A 17 5.22 -14.52 -4.61
CA VAL A 17 5.21 -14.87 -3.20
C VAL A 17 4.76 -13.65 -2.41
N LEU A 18 3.85 -13.89 -1.45
CA LEU A 18 3.33 -12.87 -0.55
C LEU A 18 3.99 -13.02 0.81
N TYR A 19 4.50 -11.92 1.34
CA TYR A 19 5.21 -11.88 2.61
C TYR A 19 4.52 -10.93 3.59
N CYS A 20 4.48 -11.31 4.87
CA CYS A 20 4.09 -10.41 5.94
C CYS A 20 5.15 -9.31 6.06
N GLN A 21 4.73 -8.05 5.89
CA GLN A 21 5.62 -6.90 5.99
C GLN A 21 6.30 -6.85 7.38
N SER A 22 5.57 -7.16 8.45
CA SER A 22 6.09 -7.03 9.82
C SER A 22 7.18 -8.04 10.19
N CYS A 23 7.13 -9.27 9.66
CA CYS A 23 8.03 -10.35 10.10
C CYS A 23 8.69 -11.17 8.98
N GLY A 24 8.36 -10.89 7.72
CA GLY A 24 8.89 -11.59 6.55
C GLY A 24 8.35 -13.01 6.35
N ASP A 25 7.37 -13.46 7.14
CA ASP A 25 6.78 -14.80 7.00
C ASP A 25 6.01 -14.93 5.67
N ILE A 26 6.08 -16.10 5.03
CA ILE A 26 5.38 -16.35 3.77
C ILE A 26 3.90 -16.57 4.07
N ILE A 27 3.06 -15.71 3.48
CA ILE A 27 1.60 -15.78 3.59
C ILE A 27 1.03 -16.67 2.49
N VAL A 28 1.46 -16.44 1.25
CA VAL A 28 1.06 -17.24 0.08
C VAL A 28 2.31 -17.53 -0.74
N LYS A 29 2.51 -18.80 -1.10
CA LYS A 29 3.68 -19.25 -1.86
C LYS A 29 3.33 -19.54 -3.31
N ASP A 30 4.17 -19.08 -4.23
CA ASP A 30 4.15 -19.39 -5.67
C ASP A 30 2.78 -19.28 -6.34
N ARG A 31 2.05 -18.20 -6.03
CA ARG A 31 0.74 -17.92 -6.62
C ARG A 31 0.92 -17.37 -8.02
N LYS A 32 0.35 -18.05 -9.01
CA LYS A 32 0.29 -17.55 -10.38
C LYS A 32 -0.93 -16.65 -10.55
N PHE A 33 -0.72 -15.43 -11.03
CA PHE A 33 -1.83 -14.56 -11.41
C PHE A 33 -2.12 -14.69 -12.90
N ARG A 34 -3.26 -15.28 -13.27
CA ARG A 34 -3.74 -15.32 -14.65
C ARG A 34 -4.10 -13.92 -15.15
N ARG A 35 -4.78 -13.13 -14.31
CA ARG A 35 -5.13 -11.73 -14.59
C ARG A 35 -4.79 -10.86 -13.39
N VAL A 36 -4.33 -9.65 -13.68
CA VAL A 36 -4.16 -8.58 -12.70
C VAL A 36 -5.03 -7.43 -13.19
N LEU A 37 -6.08 -7.09 -12.44
CA LEU A 37 -7.10 -6.13 -12.89
C LEU A 37 -7.29 -5.04 -11.83
N PRO A 38 -7.26 -3.74 -12.20
CA PRO A 38 -7.62 -2.68 -11.28
C PRO A 38 -9.13 -2.73 -10.99
N LEU A 39 -9.50 -2.54 -9.73
CA LEU A 39 -10.87 -2.30 -9.35
C LEU A 39 -11.25 -0.85 -9.66
N PRO A 40 -12.54 -0.57 -9.92
CA PRO A 40 -13.05 0.81 -9.94
C PRO A 40 -12.70 1.51 -8.63
N SER A 41 -12.45 2.82 -8.70
CA SER A 41 -12.21 3.60 -7.48
C SER A 41 -13.38 3.47 -6.50
N GLU A 42 -13.11 3.51 -5.20
CA GLU A 42 -14.13 3.33 -4.16
C GLU A 42 -15.33 4.31 -4.27
N ASN A 43 -15.11 5.49 -4.86
CA ASN A 43 -16.15 6.50 -5.10
C ASN A 43 -16.92 6.32 -6.42
N TRP A 44 -16.66 5.25 -7.18
CA TRP A 44 -17.26 5.06 -8.50
C TRP A 44 -18.80 4.97 -8.43
N SER A 45 -19.34 4.30 -7.41
CA SER A 45 -20.79 4.23 -7.20
C SER A 45 -21.42 5.61 -7.02
N ALA A 46 -20.81 6.46 -6.18
CA ALA A 46 -21.28 7.83 -5.96
C ALA A 46 -21.21 8.68 -7.25
N LEU A 47 -20.14 8.52 -8.05
CA LEU A 47 -20.02 9.20 -9.33
C LEU A 47 -21.09 8.72 -10.34
N VAL A 48 -21.36 7.42 -10.40
CA VAL A 48 -22.38 6.89 -11.31
C VAL A 48 -23.78 7.39 -10.93
N GLU A 49 -24.08 7.50 -9.65
CA GLU A 49 -25.38 8.03 -9.18
C GLU A 49 -25.60 9.50 -9.55
N GLU A 50 -24.54 10.30 -9.65
CA GLU A 50 -24.63 11.72 -9.99
C GLU A 50 -24.56 11.97 -11.51
N TRP A 51 -23.88 11.11 -12.26
CA TRP A 51 -23.57 11.35 -13.69
C TRP A 51 -24.37 10.52 -14.68
N CYS A 52 -24.90 9.36 -14.28
CA CYS A 52 -25.59 8.46 -15.19
C CYS A 52 -27.11 8.62 -15.15
N CYS A 53 -27.73 8.73 -16.33
CA CYS A 53 -29.20 8.79 -16.48
C CYS A 53 -29.91 7.46 -16.18
N HIS A 54 -29.18 6.43 -15.79
CA HIS A 54 -29.70 5.11 -15.46
C HIS A 54 -29.01 4.57 -14.21
N PRO A 55 -29.65 3.65 -13.47
CA PRO A 55 -29.04 3.00 -12.32
C PRO A 55 -27.69 2.38 -12.67
N ASN A 56 -26.78 2.35 -11.69
CA ASN A 56 -25.48 1.73 -11.85
C ASN A 56 -25.65 0.25 -12.25
N PRO A 57 -25.21 -0.15 -13.47
CA PRO A 57 -25.41 -1.51 -13.95
C PRO A 57 -24.65 -2.55 -13.11
N PHE A 58 -23.68 -2.12 -12.29
CA PHE A 58 -22.88 -2.96 -11.42
C PHE A 58 -23.32 -2.93 -9.95
N ALA A 59 -24.39 -2.20 -9.60
CA ALA A 59 -24.83 -2.04 -8.20
C ALA A 59 -25.12 -3.35 -7.45
N ARG A 60 -25.38 -4.43 -8.20
CA ARG A 60 -25.68 -5.77 -7.64
C ARG A 60 -24.58 -6.81 -7.92
N SER A 61 -23.48 -6.41 -8.56
CA SER A 61 -22.41 -7.30 -8.96
C SER A 61 -21.25 -7.16 -7.98
N THR A 62 -21.08 -8.16 -7.11
CA THR A 62 -19.87 -8.27 -6.29
C THR A 62 -18.69 -8.70 -7.16
N LEU A 63 -17.64 -7.88 -7.23
CA LEU A 63 -16.43 -8.17 -7.99
C LEU A 63 -15.51 -9.08 -7.17
N HIS A 64 -15.73 -10.39 -7.24
CA HIS A 64 -14.86 -11.39 -6.61
C HIS A 64 -13.82 -11.93 -7.59
N PRO A 65 -12.55 -12.04 -7.18
CA PRO A 65 -11.51 -12.65 -8.01
C PRO A 65 -11.78 -14.15 -8.19
N GLN A 66 -11.57 -14.66 -9.40
CA GLN A 66 -11.42 -16.11 -9.59
C GLN A 66 -10.12 -16.60 -8.94
N HIS A 67 -9.94 -17.92 -8.88
CA HIS A 67 -8.77 -18.55 -8.26
C HIS A 67 -7.44 -17.86 -8.62
N ASP A 68 -7.17 -17.66 -9.91
CA ASP A 68 -5.90 -17.08 -10.37
C ASP A 68 -5.99 -15.58 -10.68
N ASP A 69 -7.02 -14.88 -10.22
CA ASP A 69 -7.12 -13.43 -10.40
C ASP A 69 -6.52 -12.66 -9.23
N CYS A 70 -5.93 -11.51 -9.53
CA CYS A 70 -5.54 -10.51 -8.55
C CYS A 70 -6.24 -9.19 -8.89
N PHE A 71 -7.15 -8.74 -8.03
CA PHE A 71 -7.83 -7.47 -8.21
C PHE A 71 -7.19 -6.40 -7.34
N LEU A 72 -6.86 -5.24 -7.92
CA LEU A 72 -6.09 -4.18 -7.25
C LEU A 72 -6.99 -3.00 -6.91
N GLY A 73 -7.18 -2.74 -5.61
CA GLY A 73 -7.73 -1.50 -5.10
C GLY A 73 -6.66 -0.40 -4.99
N ASP A 74 -7.02 0.73 -4.38
CA ASP A 74 -6.08 1.85 -4.15
C ASP A 74 -5.18 1.57 -2.92
N THR A 75 -5.71 0.87 -1.91
CA THR A 75 -5.02 0.59 -0.62
C THR A 75 -5.04 -0.90 -0.23
N PHE A 76 -5.54 -1.75 -1.13
CA PHE A 76 -5.70 -3.18 -0.90
C PHE A 76 -5.63 -3.96 -2.22
N PHE A 77 -5.53 -5.27 -2.13
CA PHE A 77 -5.76 -6.18 -3.24
C PHE A 77 -6.61 -7.36 -2.80
N LEU A 78 -7.41 -7.90 -3.72
CA LEU A 78 -8.28 -9.05 -3.49
C LEU A 78 -7.69 -10.27 -4.17
N LEU A 79 -7.62 -11.36 -3.41
CA LEU A 79 -7.27 -12.69 -3.90
C LEU A 79 -8.35 -13.68 -3.52
N ASN A 80 -8.53 -14.70 -4.36
CA ASN A 80 -9.32 -15.84 -3.97
C ASN A 80 -8.55 -16.69 -2.95
N SER A 81 -9.21 -17.11 -1.86
CA SER A 81 -8.60 -17.92 -0.80
C SER A 81 -8.18 -19.33 -1.26
N GLY A 82 -8.69 -19.78 -2.41
CA GLY A 82 -8.56 -21.16 -2.89
C GLY A 82 -9.47 -22.13 -2.15
N ASN A 83 -9.38 -23.41 -2.50
CA ASN A 83 -10.18 -24.49 -1.91
C ASN A 83 -9.71 -24.91 -0.50
N GLU A 84 -9.02 -24.04 0.24
CA GLU A 84 -8.71 -24.34 1.64
C GLU A 84 -10.02 -24.36 2.43
N SER A 85 -10.52 -25.56 2.69
CA SER A 85 -11.82 -25.88 3.30
C SER A 85 -11.95 -25.43 4.77
N HIS A 86 -11.04 -24.59 5.25
CA HIS A 86 -10.99 -24.10 6.62
C HIS A 86 -10.44 -22.67 6.63
N MET A 87 -11.21 -21.70 6.13
CA MET A 87 -10.97 -20.32 6.56
C MET A 87 -11.52 -20.13 7.97
N PRO A 88 -10.82 -19.35 8.81
CA PRO A 88 -11.35 -18.97 10.10
C PRO A 88 -12.67 -18.20 9.92
N GLU A 89 -13.67 -18.51 10.74
CA GLU A 89 -14.93 -17.75 10.85
C GLU A 89 -14.72 -16.28 11.25
N SER A 90 -13.45 -15.87 11.48
CA SER A 90 -13.08 -14.51 11.81
C SER A 90 -13.06 -13.61 10.57
N PRO A 91 -13.64 -12.40 10.66
CA PRO A 91 -13.59 -11.42 9.57
C PRO A 91 -12.18 -10.88 9.32
N ILE A 92 -11.20 -11.15 10.19
CA ILE A 92 -9.85 -10.60 10.15
C ILE A 92 -8.85 -11.68 9.74
N VAL A 93 -7.94 -11.33 8.84
CA VAL A 93 -6.85 -12.19 8.37
C VAL A 93 -5.58 -11.80 9.12
N ILE A 94 -4.98 -12.75 9.83
CA ILE A 94 -3.80 -12.51 10.68
C ILE A 94 -2.57 -13.30 10.22
N CYS A 95 -1.39 -12.74 10.41
CA CYS A 95 -0.14 -13.45 10.19
C CYS A 95 0.00 -14.61 11.19
N LYS A 96 0.26 -15.82 10.70
CA LYS A 96 0.40 -17.01 11.55
C LYS A 96 1.57 -16.88 12.54
N ARG A 97 2.66 -16.24 12.13
CA ARG A 97 3.89 -16.02 12.93
C ARG A 97 3.76 -14.87 13.93
N CYS A 98 3.58 -13.63 13.47
CA CYS A 98 3.64 -12.44 14.32
C CYS A 98 2.29 -11.93 14.82
N LYS A 99 1.18 -12.54 14.38
CA LYS A 99 -0.20 -12.18 14.75
C LYS A 99 -0.68 -10.79 14.31
N THR A 100 0.12 -10.02 13.57
CA THR A 100 -0.33 -8.77 12.95
C THR A 100 -1.48 -9.02 11.98
N THR A 101 -2.44 -8.10 11.93
CA THR A 101 -3.51 -8.07 10.93
C THR A 101 -2.94 -7.81 9.53
N LEU A 102 -3.28 -8.66 8.58
CA LEU A 102 -2.86 -8.57 7.18
C LEU A 102 -3.98 -8.05 6.27
N GLY A 103 -5.23 -8.16 6.72
CA GLY A 103 -6.40 -7.94 5.89
C GLY A 103 -7.69 -8.43 6.53
N GLU A 104 -8.70 -8.61 5.69
CA GLU A 104 -10.05 -9.03 6.08
C GLU A 104 -10.67 -9.99 5.06
N THR A 105 -11.59 -10.82 5.55
CA THR A 105 -12.37 -11.76 4.72
C THR A 105 -13.59 -11.03 4.17
N VAL A 106 -13.72 -10.94 2.84
CA VAL A 106 -14.83 -10.25 2.17
C VAL A 106 -16.00 -11.19 1.91
N SER A 107 -15.69 -12.43 1.52
CA SER A 107 -16.62 -13.52 1.27
C SER A 107 -15.98 -14.85 1.67
N SER A 108 -16.72 -15.95 1.57
CA SER A 108 -16.21 -17.30 1.85
C SER A 108 -14.97 -17.70 1.04
N ASP A 109 -14.74 -17.05 -0.10
CA ASP A 109 -13.67 -17.37 -1.05
C ASP A 109 -12.79 -16.17 -1.40
N THR A 110 -13.01 -14.98 -0.82
CA THR A 110 -12.28 -13.75 -1.15
C THR A 110 -11.65 -13.12 0.07
N ILE A 111 -10.33 -12.91 -0.02
CA ILE A 111 -9.53 -12.24 0.99
C ILE A 111 -9.07 -10.88 0.45
N LYS A 112 -9.25 -9.85 1.27
CA LYS A 112 -8.73 -8.50 1.04
C LYS A 112 -7.47 -8.31 1.89
N TYR A 113 -6.33 -8.14 1.24
CA TYR A 113 -5.06 -7.84 1.90
C TYR A 113 -4.74 -6.35 1.81
N TYR A 114 -4.22 -5.77 2.89
CA TYR A 114 -3.80 -4.37 2.90
C TYR A 114 -2.39 -4.22 2.32
N VAL A 115 -2.21 -3.29 1.38
CA VAL A 115 -0.92 -3.05 0.70
C VAL A 115 0.16 -2.57 1.67
N THR A 116 -0.22 -2.06 2.85
CA THR A 116 0.68 -1.63 3.92
C THR A 116 1.17 -2.78 4.80
N GLU A 117 0.53 -3.95 4.72
CA GLU A 117 0.81 -5.10 5.60
C GLU A 117 1.36 -6.31 4.85
N VAL A 118 1.17 -6.37 3.53
CA VAL A 118 1.61 -7.49 2.69
C VAL A 118 2.48 -7.01 1.53
N ILE A 119 3.65 -7.62 1.41
CA ILE A 119 4.58 -7.41 0.30
C ILE A 119 4.34 -8.50 -0.75
N ILE A 120 4.16 -8.12 -2.01
CA ILE A 120 4.07 -9.05 -3.14
C ILE A 120 5.37 -8.96 -3.95
N GLN A 121 6.05 -10.09 -4.17
CA GLN A 121 7.26 -10.13 -5.00
C GLN A 121 7.23 -11.28 -6.00
N PRO A 122 7.84 -11.14 -7.19
CA PRO A 122 8.00 -12.25 -8.11
C PRO A 122 8.74 -13.42 -7.45
N SER A 123 8.32 -14.67 -7.71
CA SER A 123 8.95 -15.86 -7.12
C SER A 123 10.43 -16.04 -7.51
N GLU A 124 10.86 -15.46 -8.62
CA GLU A 124 12.25 -15.51 -9.12
C GLU A 124 13.18 -14.52 -8.40
N GLY A 125 12.62 -13.57 -7.64
CA GLY A 125 13.40 -12.55 -6.92
C GLY A 125 13.86 -13.02 -5.54
N SER A 126 14.95 -12.44 -5.04
CA SER A 126 15.33 -12.58 -3.63
C SER A 126 14.47 -11.66 -2.76
N PHE A 127 13.98 -12.19 -1.64
CA PHE A 127 13.28 -11.38 -0.64
C PHE A 127 14.27 -10.42 0.04
N SER A 128 14.04 -9.11 -0.11
CA SER A 128 14.73 -8.08 0.66
C SER A 128 13.82 -7.53 1.74
N ALA A 129 14.20 -7.75 3.00
CA ALA A 129 13.49 -7.18 4.14
C ALA A 129 13.66 -5.65 4.13
N THR A 130 12.57 -4.93 3.83
CA THR A 130 12.54 -3.47 3.92
C THR A 130 12.04 -3.05 5.31
N PRO A 131 12.72 -2.14 6.02
CA PRO A 131 12.22 -1.60 7.28
C PRO A 131 10.79 -1.07 7.12
N ARG A 132 9.93 -1.34 8.12
CA ARG A 132 8.49 -0.97 8.05
C ARG A 132 8.25 0.50 7.81
N SER A 133 9.02 1.38 8.43
CA SER A 133 8.92 2.83 8.20
C SER A 133 9.13 3.19 6.73
N HIS A 134 10.19 2.67 6.12
CA HIS A 134 10.50 2.91 4.71
C HIS A 134 9.42 2.34 3.80
N PHE A 135 8.98 1.09 4.05
CA PHE A 135 7.92 0.47 3.27
C PHE A 135 6.62 1.29 3.31
N LEU A 136 6.17 1.70 4.50
CA LEU A 136 4.96 2.51 4.66
C LEU A 136 5.10 3.88 3.99
N GLN A 137 6.26 4.53 4.11
CA GLN A 137 6.53 5.81 3.44
C GLN A 137 6.43 5.66 1.92
N SER A 138 7.06 4.64 1.33
CA SER A 138 6.97 4.38 -0.10
C SER A 138 5.54 4.09 -0.53
N MET A 139 4.80 3.25 0.21
CA MET A 139 3.41 2.93 -0.12
C MET A 139 2.50 4.15 -0.03
N VAL A 140 2.62 4.97 1.01
CA VAL A 140 1.83 6.20 1.16
C VAL A 140 2.19 7.20 0.07
N ALA A 141 3.47 7.44 -0.20
CA ALA A 141 3.90 8.34 -1.28
C ALA A 141 3.34 7.89 -2.63
N GLN A 142 3.41 6.60 -2.91
CA GLN A 142 2.87 6.00 -4.12
C GLN A 142 1.35 6.20 -4.25
N CYS A 143 0.60 5.92 -3.19
CA CYS A 143 -0.85 6.17 -3.17
C CYS A 143 -1.17 7.66 -3.40
N LEU A 144 -0.41 8.59 -2.80
CA LEU A 144 -0.62 10.04 -3.00
C LEU A 144 -0.41 10.44 -4.47
N LEU A 145 0.63 9.92 -5.13
CA LEU A 145 0.92 10.18 -6.54
C LEU A 145 -0.18 9.63 -7.45
N GLU A 146 -0.55 8.37 -7.28
CA GLU A 146 -1.59 7.72 -8.09
C GLU A 146 -2.94 8.41 -7.93
N LEU A 147 -3.35 8.68 -6.69
CA LEU A 147 -4.64 9.30 -6.42
C LEU A 147 -4.70 10.77 -6.89
N SER A 148 -3.60 11.51 -6.74
CA SER A 148 -3.56 12.91 -7.18
C SER A 148 -3.65 13.05 -8.70
N SER A 149 -2.92 12.22 -9.43
CA SER A 149 -2.97 12.18 -10.89
C SER A 149 -4.35 11.74 -11.41
N ALA A 150 -4.97 10.73 -10.79
CA ALA A 150 -6.25 10.21 -11.24
C ALA A 150 -7.45 11.11 -10.88
N LYS A 151 -7.42 11.77 -9.72
CA LYS A 151 -8.59 12.48 -9.16
C LYS A 151 -8.46 14.00 -9.15
N SER A 152 -7.33 14.55 -9.64
CA SER A 152 -7.00 16.00 -9.57
C SER A 152 -7.17 16.58 -8.16
N THR A 153 -6.95 15.75 -7.13
CA THR A 153 -7.03 16.13 -5.72
C THR A 153 -5.66 16.10 -5.09
N PHE A 154 -5.39 17.08 -4.24
CA PHE A 154 -4.13 17.21 -3.52
C PHE A 154 -4.34 17.18 -2.01
N ARG A 155 -5.53 16.76 -1.56
CA ARG A 155 -5.92 16.70 -0.15
C ARG A 155 -6.36 15.30 0.19
N PHE A 156 -5.76 14.73 1.21
CA PHE A 156 -5.90 13.33 1.59
C PHE A 156 -6.08 13.18 3.09
N THR A 157 -6.63 12.05 3.49
CA THR A 157 -6.80 11.68 4.90
C THR A 157 -6.26 10.28 5.11
N ILE A 158 -5.44 10.09 6.14
CA ILE A 158 -5.11 8.76 6.65
C ILE A 158 -6.13 8.42 7.73
N LYS A 159 -6.86 7.33 7.51
CA LYS A 159 -7.87 6.81 8.44
C LYS A 159 -7.42 5.46 8.98
N GLY A 160 -7.76 5.19 10.23
CA GLY A 160 -7.67 3.84 10.79
C GLY A 160 -8.80 2.97 10.28
N ASP A 161 -8.69 1.68 10.55
CA ASP A 161 -9.77 0.69 10.41
C ASP A 161 -11.00 1.05 11.28
N ASP A 162 -10.78 1.74 12.40
CA ASP A 162 -11.81 2.30 13.27
C ASP A 162 -12.57 3.51 12.68
N GLY A 163 -12.24 3.91 11.44
CA GLY A 163 -12.83 5.05 10.74
C GLY A 163 -12.36 6.42 11.24
N LYS A 164 -11.52 6.48 12.28
CA LYS A 164 -11.00 7.74 12.79
C LYS A 164 -9.96 8.31 11.83
N ILE A 165 -9.98 9.63 11.66
CA ILE A 165 -8.97 10.35 10.89
C ILE A 165 -7.76 10.57 11.81
N TYR A 166 -6.59 10.09 11.39
CA TYR A 166 -5.34 10.25 12.13
C TYR A 166 -4.53 11.43 11.61
N ILE A 167 -4.47 11.62 10.29
CA ILE A 167 -3.64 12.65 9.64
C ILE A 167 -4.40 13.23 8.44
N LEU A 168 -4.42 14.56 8.32
CA LEU A 168 -4.74 15.27 7.08
C LEU A 168 -3.44 15.54 6.33
N ILE A 169 -3.44 15.33 5.02
CA ILE A 169 -2.26 15.50 4.17
C ILE A 169 -2.63 16.38 2.98
N TRP A 170 -1.79 17.38 2.70
CA TRP A 170 -1.82 18.17 1.48
C TRP A 170 -0.56 17.86 0.67
N LEU A 171 -0.75 17.32 -0.53
CA LEU A 171 0.32 17.12 -1.49
C LEU A 171 0.70 18.48 -2.09
N LEU A 172 1.90 18.96 -1.77
CA LEU A 172 2.41 20.24 -2.26
C LEU A 172 3.15 20.07 -3.58
N ASN A 173 3.95 19.00 -3.69
CA ASN A 173 4.73 18.72 -4.87
C ASN A 173 5.11 17.24 -4.99
N SER A 174 5.21 16.74 -6.23
CA SER A 174 5.61 15.38 -6.59
C SER A 174 6.89 15.30 -7.42
N ASP A 175 7.39 16.42 -7.96
CA ASP A 175 8.56 16.45 -8.84
C ASP A 175 9.87 16.84 -8.11
N THR A 176 9.90 16.66 -6.79
CA THR A 176 11.05 17.06 -5.97
C THR A 176 12.12 15.98 -6.01
N LEU A 177 13.33 16.36 -6.41
CA LEU A 177 14.52 15.52 -6.32
C LEU A 177 15.34 15.90 -5.09
N LEU A 178 15.63 14.93 -4.24
CA LEU A 178 16.58 15.06 -3.15
C LEU A 178 17.95 14.59 -3.62
N VAL A 179 18.98 15.43 -3.39
CA VAL A 179 20.37 15.13 -3.72
C VAL A 179 21.18 15.22 -2.45
N GLU A 180 21.84 14.12 -2.08
CA GLU A 180 22.74 14.09 -0.93
C GLU A 180 24.20 14.16 -1.41
N SER A 181 24.93 15.17 -0.94
CA SER A 181 26.38 15.29 -1.13
C SER A 181 27.09 14.80 0.13
N LEU A 182 28.18 14.05 -0.03
CA LEU A 182 28.99 13.53 1.06
C LEU A 182 29.75 14.67 1.77
N GLY A 183 29.05 15.47 2.57
CA GLY A 183 29.63 16.51 3.41
C GLY A 183 30.13 15.91 4.72
N SER A 184 31.33 16.30 5.18
CA SER A 184 31.94 15.82 6.42
C SER A 184 30.97 15.87 7.61
N PHE A 185 30.68 14.72 8.21
CA PHE A 185 29.86 14.60 9.41
C PHE A 185 30.50 15.37 10.57
N SER A 186 30.04 16.60 10.83
CA SER A 186 30.16 17.22 12.14
C SER A 186 28.84 16.99 12.88
N SER A 187 28.93 16.29 14.00
CA SER A 187 27.80 15.80 14.79
C SER A 187 27.11 16.92 15.57
N HIS A 188 26.48 17.87 14.86
CA HIS A 188 25.57 18.84 15.46
C HIS A 188 24.51 19.25 14.43
N SER A 189 23.47 18.43 14.23
CA SER A 189 22.23 18.91 13.63
C SER A 189 21.08 18.73 14.62
N VAL A 190 20.55 19.86 15.08
CA VAL A 190 19.29 20.00 15.84
C VAL A 190 18.07 19.63 14.98
N PHE A 191 18.29 19.25 13.73
CA PHE A 191 17.32 18.68 12.81
C PHE A 191 17.90 17.39 12.21
N THR A 192 17.58 16.23 12.80
CA THR A 192 17.57 14.97 12.05
C THR A 192 16.37 15.02 11.11
N LEU A 193 16.54 15.71 9.97
CA LEU A 193 15.50 15.93 8.95
C LEU A 193 15.06 14.62 8.26
N PHE A 194 15.81 13.56 8.51
CA PHE A 194 15.56 12.20 8.06
C PHE A 194 15.75 11.30 9.28
N GLY A 195 14.79 10.44 9.59
CA GLY A 195 15.10 9.32 10.49
C GLY A 195 16.30 8.59 9.91
N ASP A 196 17.25 8.15 10.77
CA ASP A 196 18.56 7.53 10.47
C ASP A 196 18.53 6.26 9.58
N ILE A 197 17.53 6.09 8.72
CA ILE A 197 17.18 4.85 8.02
C ILE A 197 17.39 4.97 6.50
N PHE A 198 17.68 6.17 5.97
CA PHE A 198 17.93 6.38 4.53
C PHE A 198 19.34 5.99 4.07
N MET A 199 20.21 5.48 4.95
CA MET A 199 21.63 5.31 4.65
C MET A 199 21.97 3.90 4.16
N PRO A 200 22.15 3.66 2.85
CA PRO A 200 23.05 2.61 2.41
C PRO A 200 24.47 3.00 2.88
N SER A 201 25.08 2.14 3.68
CA SER A 201 26.49 2.28 4.03
C SER A 201 27.32 2.26 2.73
N SER A 202 27.92 3.40 2.39
CA SER A 202 28.85 3.61 1.27
C SER A 202 28.29 3.41 -0.15
N GLY A 203 28.01 4.53 -0.83
CA GLY A 203 27.70 4.60 -2.26
C GLY A 203 27.77 6.05 -2.78
N PRO A 204 27.85 6.28 -4.11
CA PRO A 204 27.95 7.61 -4.71
C PRO A 204 26.70 8.47 -4.42
N VAL A 205 26.82 9.80 -4.63
CA VAL A 205 25.74 10.82 -4.52
C VAL A 205 24.38 10.21 -4.85
N GLY A 206 23.55 10.04 -3.82
CA GLY A 206 22.22 9.46 -3.97
C GLY A 206 21.24 10.53 -4.42
N THR A 207 20.58 10.31 -5.56
CA THR A 207 19.42 11.10 -5.98
C THR A 207 18.16 10.29 -5.74
N TRP A 208 17.16 10.91 -5.09
CA TRP A 208 15.91 10.26 -4.72
C TRP A 208 14.72 11.14 -5.10
N ASP A 209 13.69 10.54 -5.70
CA ASP A 209 12.41 11.22 -5.86
C ASP A 209 11.73 11.35 -4.49
N ALA A 210 11.17 12.53 -4.23
CA ALA A 210 10.49 12.85 -2.99
C ALA A 210 9.17 13.56 -3.24
N VAL A 211 8.21 13.26 -2.38
CA VAL A 211 6.90 13.89 -2.37
C VAL A 211 6.87 14.89 -1.23
N LYS A 212 6.68 16.17 -1.55
CA LYS A 212 6.56 17.24 -0.55
C LYS A 212 5.13 17.31 -0.06
N VAL A 213 4.93 17.12 1.23
CA VAL A 213 3.61 17.17 1.86
C VAL A 213 3.58 18.16 3.02
N LEU A 214 2.44 18.81 3.21
CA LEU A 214 2.04 19.41 4.47
C LEU A 214 1.12 18.42 5.17
N TYR A 215 1.32 18.16 6.46
CA TYR A 215 0.43 17.27 7.20
C TYR A 215 0.00 17.87 8.54
N GLN A 216 -1.19 17.48 8.99
CA GLN A 216 -1.75 17.84 10.28
C GLN A 216 -2.24 16.59 11.01
N PRO A 217 -1.62 16.21 12.14
CA PRO A 217 -2.15 15.16 13.01
C PRO A 217 -3.51 15.57 13.59
N CYS A 218 -4.49 14.68 13.54
CA CYS A 218 -5.85 14.90 14.04
C CYS A 218 -6.09 14.34 15.44
N ILE A 219 -5.28 13.37 15.85
CA ILE A 219 -5.32 12.82 17.19
C ILE A 219 -4.35 13.60 18.10
N ARG A 220 -4.79 13.93 19.32
CA ARG A 220 -3.90 14.55 20.32
C ARG A 220 -2.79 13.55 20.66
N SER A 221 -1.53 13.95 20.45
CA SER A 221 -0.38 13.21 20.97
C SER A 221 -0.52 13.06 22.47
N ARG A 222 -0.60 11.82 22.99
CA ARG A 222 -0.60 11.55 24.44
C ARG A 222 0.72 11.95 25.13
N ASN A 223 1.73 12.39 24.39
CA ASN A 223 3.05 12.79 24.89
C ASN A 223 3.22 14.32 25.06
N LYS A 224 2.13 15.04 25.36
CA LYS A 224 2.21 16.43 25.82
C LYS A 224 1.49 16.58 27.15
N GLU A 225 2.05 15.95 28.17
CA GLU A 225 2.04 16.38 29.57
C GLU A 225 3.45 16.19 30.13
#